data_AF-A0A9E5RMP5-F1
#
_entry.id   AF-A0A9E5RMP5-F1
#
_cell.length_a   1.000
_cell.length_b   1.000
_cell.length_c   1.000
_cell.angle_alpha   90.00
_cell.angle_beta   90.00
_cell.angle_gamma   90.00
#
_symmetry.space_group_name_H-M   'P 1'
#
loop_
_entity.id
_entity.type
_entity.pdbx_description
1 polymer ?
#
loop_
_entity_poly.entity_id
_entity_poly.type
_entity_poly.pdbx_seq_one_letter_code
_entity_poly.pdbx_strand_id
1 'polypeptide(L)'
;MQDFWIVAVVVLLGWSASLLGVFLMLRKMGMLADAIAHSVLPGIVLAYLLTSEKNNIAVLVVASIFGILTALLISWIEKKLNNRGDAATGIVFTFMFAVGVILVTLFAEQADLDAECVLFGEMLYIPFETLFINTYEVPRAFPLALAICAVVFVFVMLGRKYLSFISFDETFSFAIGISVSFGITYSSVWSR
;
A
#
# COMPACT_ATOMS: atom_id res chain seq x y z
N MET A 1 16.70 19.35 -16.37
CA MET A 1 17.25 18.58 -15.22
C MET A 1 16.14 18.07 -14.29
N GLN A 2 15.01 18.77 -14.16
CA GLN A 2 13.91 18.36 -13.27
C GLN A 2 13.22 17.05 -13.73
N ASP A 3 13.05 16.85 -15.04
CA ASP A 3 12.43 15.63 -15.60
C ASP A 3 13.21 14.35 -15.27
N PHE A 4 14.53 14.44 -15.17
CA PHE A 4 15.38 13.30 -14.81
C PHE A 4 15.03 12.77 -13.42
N TRP A 5 14.80 13.66 -12.46
CA TRP A 5 14.44 13.26 -11.10
C TRP A 5 13.05 12.65 -11.02
N ILE A 6 12.09 13.18 -11.78
CA ILE A 6 10.74 12.61 -11.88
C ILE A 6 10.82 11.17 -12.38
N VAL A 7 11.53 10.95 -13.51
CA VAL A 7 11.70 9.61 -14.09
C VAL A 7 12.40 8.67 -13.11
N ALA A 8 13.46 9.12 -12.43
CA ALA A 8 14.18 8.31 -11.47
C ALA A 8 13.29 7.84 -10.30
N VAL A 9 12.48 8.74 -9.75
CA VAL A 9 11.53 8.41 -8.66
C VAL A 9 10.47 7.42 -9.14
N VAL A 10 9.88 7.66 -10.31
CA VAL A 10 8.84 6.78 -10.87
C VAL A 10 9.37 5.39 -11.17
N VAL A 11 10.60 5.27 -11.70
CA VAL A 11 11.23 3.97 -11.95
C VAL A 11 11.48 3.21 -10.64
N LEU A 12 11.95 3.88 -9.58
CA LEU A 12 12.17 3.26 -8.27
C LEU A 12 10.85 2.75 -7.65
N LEU A 13 9.82 3.60 -7.65
CA LEU A 13 8.51 3.24 -7.13
C LEU A 13 7.86 2.12 -7.96
N GLY A 14 7.90 2.23 -9.30
CA GLY A 14 7.38 1.20 -10.20
C GLY A 14 8.08 -0.14 -10.05
N TRP A 15 9.40 -0.14 -9.83
CA TRP A 15 10.14 -1.37 -9.56
C TRP A 15 9.70 -2.00 -8.23
N SER A 16 9.57 -1.21 -7.16
CA SER A 16 9.11 -1.69 -5.86
C SER A 16 7.69 -2.28 -5.92
N ALA A 17 6.77 -1.64 -6.66
CA ALA A 17 5.40 -2.11 -6.84
C ALA A 17 5.35 -3.39 -7.67
N SER A 18 6.16 -3.49 -8.72
CA SER A 18 6.23 -4.69 -9.58
C SER A 18 6.72 -5.92 -8.81
N LEU A 19 7.71 -5.75 -7.92
CA LEU A 19 8.23 -6.83 -7.09
C LEU A 19 7.16 -7.45 -6.20
N LEU A 20 6.31 -6.64 -5.56
CA LEU A 20 5.20 -7.11 -4.73
C LEU A 20 4.02 -7.61 -5.58
N GLY A 21 3.74 -6.95 -6.69
CA GLY A 21 2.61 -7.25 -7.59
C GLY A 21 2.63 -8.67 -8.14
N VAL A 22 3.82 -9.22 -8.46
CA VAL A 22 3.96 -10.59 -8.95
C VAL A 22 3.41 -11.61 -7.94
N PHE A 23 3.72 -11.45 -6.65
CA PHE A 23 3.25 -12.35 -5.59
C PHE A 23 1.74 -12.19 -5.33
N LEU A 24 1.24 -10.95 -5.37
CA LEU A 24 -0.20 -10.67 -5.24
C LEU A 24 -1.02 -11.33 -6.35
N MET A 25 -0.51 -11.27 -7.58
CA MET A 25 -1.15 -11.89 -8.74
C MET A 25 -1.13 -13.42 -8.67
N LEU A 26 0.00 -14.02 -8.31
CA LEU A 26 0.13 -15.47 -8.11
C LEU A 26 -0.86 -16.03 -7.08
N ARG A 27 -1.15 -15.26 -6.02
CA ARG A 27 -2.09 -15.65 -4.96
C ARG A 27 -3.56 -15.32 -5.27
N LYS A 28 -3.88 -14.81 -6.47
CA LYS A 28 -5.22 -14.33 -6.84
C LYS A 28 -5.76 -13.25 -5.87
N MET A 29 -4.87 -12.55 -5.18
CA MET A 29 -5.21 -11.45 -4.25
C MET A 29 -5.15 -10.08 -4.94
N GLY A 30 -5.37 -10.03 -6.26
CA GLY A 30 -5.28 -8.79 -7.04
C GLY A 30 -6.24 -7.71 -6.56
N MET A 31 -7.47 -8.08 -6.17
CA MET A 31 -8.46 -7.14 -5.64
C MET A 31 -8.07 -6.54 -4.29
N LEU A 32 -7.22 -7.22 -3.52
CA LEU A 32 -6.76 -6.73 -2.22
C LEU A 32 -5.80 -5.54 -2.40
N ALA A 33 -4.96 -5.57 -3.44
CA ALA A 33 -4.06 -4.46 -3.75
C ALA A 33 -4.83 -3.18 -4.11
N ASP A 34 -5.88 -3.32 -4.92
CA ASP A 34 -6.74 -2.21 -5.33
C ASP A 34 -7.55 -1.65 -4.15
N ALA A 35 -8.06 -2.53 -3.28
CA ALA A 35 -8.76 -2.13 -2.07
C ALA A 35 -7.87 -1.35 -1.09
N ILE A 36 -6.61 -1.74 -0.92
CA ILE A 36 -5.66 -1.01 -0.07
C ILE A 36 -5.40 0.39 -0.65
N ALA A 37 -5.12 0.50 -1.95
CA ALA A 37 -4.80 1.79 -2.59
C ALA A 37 -5.89 2.85 -2.34
N HIS A 38 -7.15 2.46 -2.48
CA HIS A 38 -8.29 3.36 -2.31
C HIS A 38 -8.70 3.57 -0.85
N SER A 39 -8.37 2.64 0.04
CA SER A 39 -8.64 2.78 1.47
C SER A 39 -7.58 3.57 2.23
N VAL A 40 -6.43 3.84 1.60
CA VAL A 40 -5.40 4.71 2.15
C VAL A 40 -5.79 6.20 2.05
N LEU A 41 -6.64 6.57 1.08
CA LEU A 41 -7.12 7.94 0.89
C LEU A 41 -7.71 8.59 2.14
N PRO A 42 -8.69 8.00 2.87
CA PRO A 42 -9.18 8.57 4.13
C PRO A 42 -8.05 8.78 5.16
N GLY A 43 -7.05 7.89 5.17
CA GLY A 43 -5.88 8.00 6.04
C GLY A 43 -5.03 9.23 5.71
N ILE A 44 -4.82 9.54 4.43
CA ILE A 44 -4.05 10.72 3.99
C ILE A 44 -4.75 12.01 4.44
N VAL A 45 -6.08 12.09 4.26
CA VAL A 45 -6.88 13.26 4.66
C VAL A 45 -6.86 13.45 6.17
N LEU A 46 -7.04 12.38 6.93
CA LEU A 46 -6.94 12.41 8.40
C LEU A 46 -5.55 12.84 8.87
N ALA A 47 -4.48 12.37 8.21
CA ALA A 47 -3.12 12.74 8.54
C ALA A 47 -2.89 14.25 8.39
N TYR A 48 -3.43 14.83 7.32
CA TYR A 48 -3.34 16.27 7.07
C TYR A 48 -4.10 17.07 8.13
N LEU A 49 -5.33 16.67 8.45
CA LEU A 49 -6.14 17.33 9.48
C LEU A 49 -5.50 17.30 10.87
N LEU A 50 -4.79 16.22 11.21
CA LEU A 50 -4.14 16.08 12.51
C LEU A 50 -2.80 16.83 12.60
N THR A 51 -2.06 16.92 11.49
CA THR A 51 -0.69 17.44 11.49
C THR A 51 -0.67 18.95 11.23
N SER A 52 -1.67 19.51 10.53
CA SER A 52 -1.75 20.93 10.12
C SER A 52 -0.51 21.48 9.38
N GLU A 53 0.43 20.61 9.04
CA GLU A 53 1.63 20.86 8.25
C GLU A 53 1.80 19.75 7.22
N LYS A 54 2.31 20.11 6.04
CA LYS A 54 2.68 19.20 4.93
C LYS A 54 3.93 18.37 5.27
N ASN A 55 4.00 17.79 6.46
CA ASN A 55 5.11 16.91 6.82
C ASN A 55 4.89 15.52 6.20
N ASN A 56 5.61 15.26 5.10
CA ASN A 56 5.52 14.04 4.31
C ASN A 56 5.69 12.75 5.14
N ILE A 57 6.47 12.78 6.23
CA ILE A 57 6.72 11.59 7.05
C ILE A 57 5.50 11.24 7.91
N ALA A 58 4.84 12.24 8.50
CA ALA A 58 3.63 12.01 9.30
C ALA A 58 2.49 11.45 8.44
N VAL A 59 2.33 12.01 7.24
CA VAL A 59 1.36 11.50 6.24
C VAL A 59 1.66 10.05 5.87
N LEU A 60 2.93 9.72 5.58
CA LEU A 60 3.33 8.34 5.26
C LEU A 60 2.97 7.36 6.38
N VAL A 61 3.23 7.72 7.65
CA VAL A 61 2.96 6.87 8.81
C VAL A 61 1.46 6.64 8.99
N VAL A 62 0.66 7.71 9.01
CA VAL A 62 -0.80 7.61 9.21
C VAL A 62 -1.46 6.88 8.04
N ALA A 63 -1.06 7.17 6.80
CA ALA A 63 -1.52 6.47 5.60
C ALA A 63 -1.21 4.97 5.66
N SER A 64 0.01 4.60 6.08
CA SER A 64 0.42 3.19 6.24
C SER A 64 -0.40 2.47 7.32
N ILE A 65 -0.66 3.14 8.45
CA ILE A 65 -1.51 2.60 9.53
C ILE A 65 -2.92 2.33 8.99
N PHE A 66 -3.48 3.26 8.22
CA PHE A 66 -4.80 3.07 7.60
C PHE A 66 -4.81 1.90 6.61
N GLY A 67 -3.79 1.75 5.77
CA GLY A 67 -3.67 0.61 4.87
C GLY A 67 -3.62 -0.74 5.62
N ILE A 68 -2.87 -0.80 6.72
CA ILE A 68 -2.82 -1.99 7.60
C ILE A 68 -4.19 -2.24 8.23
N LEU A 69 -4.85 -1.19 8.73
CA LEU A 69 -6.18 -1.27 9.32
C LEU A 69 -7.19 -1.82 8.31
N THR A 70 -7.15 -1.37 7.06
CA THR A 70 -8.00 -1.89 5.98
C THR A 70 -7.74 -3.38 5.75
N ALA A 71 -6.49 -3.81 5.63
CA ALA A 71 -6.14 -5.21 5.42
C ALA A 71 -6.64 -6.11 6.57
N LEU A 72 -6.55 -5.62 7.81
CA LEU A 72 -7.10 -6.29 8.99
C LEU A 72 -8.63 -6.36 8.95
N LEU A 73 -9.29 -5.28 8.54
CA LEU A 73 -10.75 -5.21 8.40
C LEU A 73 -11.25 -6.23 7.36
N ILE A 74 -10.59 -6.29 6.21
CA ILE A 74 -10.89 -7.27 5.15
C ILE A 74 -10.74 -8.68 5.70
N SER A 75 -9.60 -8.97 6.35
CA SER A 75 -9.33 -10.31 6.93
C SER A 75 -10.36 -10.70 8.00
N TRP A 76 -10.84 -9.74 8.78
CA TRP A 76 -11.85 -9.98 9.81
C TRP A 76 -13.24 -10.26 9.21
N ILE A 77 -13.62 -9.49 8.20
CA ILE A 77 -14.90 -9.64 7.49
C ILE A 77 -14.91 -10.94 6.66
N GLU A 78 -13.81 -11.29 6.01
CA GLU A 78 -13.65 -12.55 5.27
C GLU A 78 -13.90 -13.78 6.16
N LYS A 79 -13.34 -13.79 7.38
CA LYS A 79 -13.59 -14.85 8.36
C LYS A 79 -15.06 -14.97 8.75
N LYS A 80 -15.78 -13.83 8.81
CA LYS A 80 -17.19 -13.79 9.18
C LYS A 80 -18.13 -14.18 8.02
N LEU A 81 -17.70 -13.97 6.78
CA LEU A 81 -18.45 -14.27 5.54
C LEU A 81 -18.16 -15.67 4.97
N ASN A 82 -17.64 -16.59 5.79
CA ASN A 82 -17.38 -17.97 5.40
C ASN A 82 -16.44 -18.07 4.18
N ASN A 83 -15.33 -17.31 4.21
CA ASN A 83 -14.28 -17.33 3.18
C ASN A 83 -14.70 -16.85 1.78
N ARG A 84 -15.65 -15.92 1.69
CA ARG A 84 -15.91 -15.16 0.47
C ARG A 84 -15.01 -13.91 0.41
N GLY A 85 -13.70 -14.11 0.30
CA GLY A 85 -12.69 -13.05 0.34
C GLY A 85 -12.92 -11.92 -0.66
N ASP A 86 -13.39 -12.26 -1.86
CA ASP A 86 -13.72 -11.30 -2.92
C ASP A 86 -14.86 -10.34 -2.54
N ALA A 87 -15.92 -10.88 -1.91
CA ALA A 87 -17.06 -10.08 -1.48
C ALA A 87 -16.71 -9.19 -0.27
N ALA A 88 -15.92 -9.72 0.68
CA ALA A 88 -15.45 -8.96 1.84
C ALA A 88 -14.60 -7.76 1.41
N THR A 89 -13.67 -7.99 0.48
CA THR A 89 -12.79 -6.96 -0.09
C THR A 89 -13.59 -5.84 -0.74
N GLY A 90 -14.59 -6.18 -1.56
CA GLY A 90 -15.46 -5.19 -2.22
C GLY A 90 -16.29 -4.33 -1.27
N ILE A 91 -16.80 -4.91 -0.17
CA ILE A 91 -17.57 -4.18 0.85
C ILE A 91 -16.67 -3.19 1.60
N VAL A 92 -15.49 -3.63 2.04
CA VAL A 92 -14.56 -2.73 2.78
C VAL A 92 -14.05 -1.62 1.87
N PHE A 93 -13.69 -1.96 0.63
CA PHE A 93 -13.23 -1.00 -0.38
C PHE A 93 -14.25 0.13 -0.59
N THR A 94 -15.50 -0.22 -0.92
CA THR A 94 -16.55 0.77 -1.19
C THR A 94 -16.85 1.63 0.04
N PHE A 95 -16.85 1.03 1.23
CA PHE A 95 -17.04 1.76 2.49
C PHE A 95 -15.91 2.75 2.79
N MET A 96 -14.66 2.31 2.76
CA MET A 96 -13.50 3.17 3.03
C MET A 96 -13.35 4.28 1.98
N PHE A 97 -13.61 3.94 0.71
CA PHE A 97 -13.59 4.93 -0.37
C PHE A 97 -14.66 6.00 -0.17
N ALA A 98 -15.90 5.61 0.14
CA ALA A 98 -16.98 6.56 0.43
C ALA A 98 -16.65 7.46 1.63
N VAL A 99 -16.10 6.90 2.70
CA VAL A 99 -15.64 7.67 3.87
C VAL A 99 -14.55 8.66 3.47
N GLY A 100 -13.57 8.23 2.69
CA GLY A 100 -12.50 9.10 2.18
C GLY A 100 -13.03 10.27 1.38
N VAL A 101 -13.92 10.01 0.41
CA VAL A 101 -14.54 11.06 -0.42
C VAL A 101 -15.35 12.03 0.44
N ILE A 102 -16.14 11.54 1.40
CA ILE A 102 -16.91 12.41 2.31
C ILE A 102 -15.98 13.31 3.13
N LEU A 103 -14.87 12.76 3.67
CA LEU A 103 -13.89 13.54 4.40
C LEU A 103 -13.27 14.62 3.51
N VAL A 104 -12.86 14.25 2.30
CA VAL A 104 -12.34 15.22 1.33
C VAL A 104 -13.36 16.33 1.10
N THR A 105 -14.61 16.01 0.78
CA THR A 105 -15.63 17.03 0.44
C THR A 105 -15.94 17.96 1.62
N LEU A 106 -15.97 17.44 2.85
CA LEU A 106 -16.25 18.25 4.04
C LEU A 106 -15.08 19.15 4.44
N PHE A 107 -13.84 18.70 4.20
CA PHE A 107 -12.63 19.41 4.63
C PHE A 107 -11.88 20.10 3.48
N ALA A 108 -12.37 20.00 2.24
CA ALA A 108 -11.78 20.61 1.05
C ALA A 108 -11.65 22.14 1.16
N GLU A 109 -12.63 22.82 1.77
CA GLU A 109 -12.58 24.28 1.97
C GLU A 109 -11.52 24.72 3.00
N GLN A 110 -11.16 23.86 3.96
CA GLN A 110 -10.19 24.20 5.00
C GLN A 110 -8.75 23.79 4.65
N ALA A 111 -8.57 22.88 3.70
CA ALA A 111 -7.31 22.18 3.55
C ALA A 111 -6.42 22.65 2.39
N ASP A 112 -6.94 23.40 1.40
CA ASP A 112 -6.23 23.67 0.12
C ASP A 112 -5.58 22.39 -0.46
N LEU A 113 -6.25 21.27 -0.20
CA LEU A 113 -5.88 19.94 -0.67
C LEU A 113 -6.73 19.66 -1.88
N ASP A 114 -6.11 19.74 -3.05
CA ASP A 114 -6.75 19.28 -4.25
C ASP A 114 -6.84 17.75 -4.21
N ALA A 115 -8.06 17.27 -4.02
CA ALA A 115 -8.40 15.86 -3.90
C ALA A 115 -7.90 15.07 -5.11
N GLU A 116 -7.97 15.68 -6.29
CA GLU A 116 -7.51 15.09 -7.53
C GLU A 116 -5.99 14.97 -7.53
N CYS A 117 -5.26 15.97 -7.03
CA CYS A 117 -3.80 15.93 -6.91
C CYS A 117 -3.31 14.86 -5.93
N VAL A 118 -4.03 14.61 -4.83
CA VAL A 118 -3.72 13.54 -3.87
C VAL A 118 -4.13 12.16 -4.40
N LEU A 119 -5.28 12.06 -5.08
CA LEU A 119 -5.83 10.80 -5.60
C LEU A 119 -5.04 10.29 -6.81
N PHE A 120 -4.68 11.18 -7.75
CA PHE A 120 -3.91 10.82 -8.94
C PHE A 120 -2.40 10.86 -8.70
N GLY A 121 -1.95 11.49 -7.62
CA GLY A 121 -0.55 11.65 -7.28
C GLY A 121 0.15 12.60 -8.23
N GLU A 122 0.20 13.88 -7.87
CA GLU A 122 0.85 14.88 -8.73
C GLU A 122 2.38 14.76 -8.71
N MET A 123 2.91 14.05 -9.70
CA MET A 123 4.36 13.83 -9.86
C MET A 123 5.12 15.10 -10.24
N LEU A 124 4.40 16.17 -10.65
CA LEU A 124 5.01 17.45 -11.02
C LEU A 124 5.65 18.16 -9.84
N TYR A 125 5.24 17.90 -8.59
CA TYR A 125 5.80 18.56 -7.41
C TYR A 125 7.15 17.99 -6.94
N ILE A 126 7.53 16.80 -7.43
CA ILE A 126 8.77 16.11 -7.08
C ILE A 126 10.01 17.03 -7.14
N PRO A 127 10.30 17.75 -8.25
CA PRO A 127 11.50 18.59 -8.35
C PRO A 127 11.44 19.89 -7.55
N PHE A 128 10.27 20.31 -7.08
CA PHE A 128 10.10 21.60 -6.39
C PHE A 128 10.33 21.50 -4.88
N GLU A 129 10.11 20.34 -4.29
CA GLU A 129 10.50 20.06 -2.90
C GLU A 129 11.92 19.50 -2.86
N THR A 130 12.91 20.34 -2.57
CA THR A 130 14.32 19.93 -2.48
C THR A 130 14.81 19.82 -1.04
N LEU A 131 15.74 18.91 -0.82
CA LEU A 131 16.59 18.82 0.37
C LEU A 131 18.02 19.12 -0.06
N PHE A 132 18.68 19.96 0.72
CA PHE A 132 20.12 20.15 0.62
C PHE A 132 20.80 19.01 1.37
N ILE A 133 21.32 18.03 0.65
CA ILE A 133 22.18 17.00 1.22
C ILE A 133 23.62 17.41 0.92
N ASN A 134 24.31 17.92 1.95
CA ASN A 134 25.62 18.55 1.86
C ASN A 134 25.64 19.73 0.87
N THR A 135 26.05 19.50 -0.38
CA THR A 135 26.27 20.51 -1.44
C THR A 135 25.42 20.26 -2.69
N TYR A 136 24.62 19.19 -2.73
CA TYR A 136 23.78 18.85 -3.88
C TYR A 136 22.30 19.06 -3.53
N GLU A 137 21.59 19.80 -4.39
CA GLU A 137 20.15 19.92 -4.33
C GLU A 137 19.52 18.64 -4.88
N VAL A 138 18.93 17.84 -3.99
CA VAL A 138 18.25 16.60 -4.36
C VAL A 138 16.78 16.70 -3.94
N PRO A 139 15.83 16.35 -4.82
CA PRO A 139 14.42 16.26 -4.47
C PRO A 139 14.16 15.39 -3.24
N ARG A 140 13.29 15.83 -2.32
CA ARG A 140 12.99 15.10 -1.07
C ARG A 140 12.42 13.70 -1.33
N ALA A 141 11.66 13.56 -2.40
CA ALA A 141 11.02 12.30 -2.78
C ALA A 141 12.03 11.23 -3.21
N PHE A 142 13.21 11.61 -3.71
CA PHE A 142 14.22 10.66 -4.19
C PHE A 142 14.80 9.76 -3.08
N PRO A 143 15.37 10.27 -1.97
CA PRO A 143 15.87 9.43 -0.89
C PRO A 143 14.74 8.62 -0.22
N LEU A 144 13.53 9.17 -0.15
CA LEU A 144 12.36 8.44 0.39
C LEU A 144 11.98 7.26 -0.51
N ALA A 145 11.85 7.47 -1.83
CA ALA A 145 11.56 6.42 -2.78
C ALA A 145 12.66 5.36 -2.81
N LEU A 146 13.93 5.77 -2.72
CA LEU A 146 15.05 4.86 -2.61
C LEU A 146 15.00 4.02 -1.32
N ALA A 147 14.66 4.64 -0.19
CA ALA A 147 14.51 3.93 1.08
C ALA A 147 13.36 2.92 1.02
N ILE A 148 12.19 3.30 0.49
CA ILE A 148 11.05 2.40 0.30
C ILE A 148 11.43 1.25 -0.62
N CYS A 149 12.06 1.54 -1.76
CA CYS A 149 12.51 0.51 -2.70
C CYS A 149 13.51 -0.45 -2.04
N ALA A 150 14.45 0.06 -1.25
CA ALA A 150 15.41 -0.77 -0.51
C ALA A 150 14.71 -1.65 0.54
N VAL A 151 13.76 -1.11 1.30
CA VAL A 151 12.98 -1.87 2.29
C VAL A 151 12.18 -2.99 1.61
N VAL A 152 11.48 -2.68 0.52
CA VAL A 152 10.72 -3.67 -0.25
C VAL A 152 11.65 -4.74 -0.84
N PHE A 153 12.79 -4.33 -1.40
CA PHE A 153 13.76 -5.25 -1.96
C PHE A 153 14.36 -6.19 -0.90
N VAL A 154 14.75 -5.66 0.25
CA VAL A 154 15.25 -6.45 1.39
C VAL A 154 14.17 -7.39 1.90
N PHE A 155 12.94 -6.91 2.06
CA PHE A 155 11.80 -7.73 2.47
C PHE A 155 11.56 -8.90 1.50
N VAL A 156 11.55 -8.64 0.20
CA VAL A 156 11.38 -9.67 -0.83
C VAL A 156 12.57 -10.64 -0.83
N MET A 157 13.81 -10.17 -0.68
CA MET A 157 14.99 -11.03 -0.67
C MET A 157 15.05 -11.94 0.56
N LEU A 158 14.80 -11.40 1.76
CA LEU A 158 14.73 -12.18 3.00
C LEU A 158 13.54 -13.13 2.99
N GLY A 159 12.40 -12.65 2.51
CA GLY A 159 11.15 -13.41 2.42
C GLY A 159 11.09 -14.37 1.24
N ARG A 160 12.03 -14.34 0.29
CA ARG A 160 11.93 -15.07 -1.00
C ARG A 160 11.64 -16.55 -0.83
N LYS A 161 12.28 -17.20 0.14
CA LYS A 161 12.01 -18.62 0.46
C LYS A 161 10.54 -18.79 0.86
N TYR A 162 10.10 -18.09 1.90
CA TYR A 162 8.74 -18.18 2.43
C TYR A 162 7.66 -17.75 1.41
N LEU A 163 7.83 -16.60 0.76
CA LEU A 163 6.93 -16.05 -0.26
C LEU A 163 6.77 -17.00 -1.46
N SER A 164 7.86 -17.59 -1.94
CA SER A 164 7.82 -18.55 -3.05
C SER A 164 7.18 -19.87 -2.63
N PHE A 165 7.51 -20.42 -1.47
CA PHE A 165 6.87 -21.66 -1.00
C PHE A 165 5.35 -21.50 -0.79
N ILE A 166 4.92 -20.38 -0.20
CA ILE A 166 3.49 -20.09 0.02
C ILE A 166 2.75 -19.84 -1.30
N SER A 167 3.40 -19.23 -2.31
CA SER A 167 2.73 -18.88 -3.57
C SER A 167 2.65 -20.03 -4.57
N PHE A 168 3.57 -21.00 -4.53
CA PHE A 168 3.64 -22.08 -5.52
C PHE A 168 3.08 -23.42 -5.01
N ASP A 169 3.22 -23.75 -3.73
CA ASP A 169 2.71 -25.02 -3.19
C ASP A 169 2.37 -24.94 -1.70
N GLU A 170 1.16 -24.49 -1.41
CA GLU A 170 0.61 -24.36 -0.05
C GLU A 170 0.51 -25.73 0.65
N THR A 171 0.20 -26.79 -0.12
CA THR A 171 0.12 -28.18 0.32
C THR A 171 1.46 -28.79 0.70
N PHE A 172 2.51 -28.54 -0.08
CA PHE A 172 3.87 -29.00 0.23
C PHE A 172 4.48 -28.24 1.42
N SER A 173 4.15 -26.95 1.56
CA SER A 173 4.58 -26.13 2.70
C SER A 173 4.00 -26.65 4.03
N PHE A 174 2.74 -27.08 4.03
CA PHE A 174 2.10 -27.74 5.17
C PHE A 174 2.77 -29.09 5.52
N ALA A 175 3.16 -29.88 4.51
CA ALA A 175 3.81 -31.17 4.70
C ALA A 175 5.23 -31.07 5.30
N ILE A 176 5.94 -29.95 5.09
CA ILE A 176 7.28 -29.68 5.64
C ILE A 176 7.22 -29.11 7.07
N GLY A 177 6.03 -28.84 7.61
CA GLY A 177 5.86 -28.34 8.98
C GLY A 177 6.17 -26.85 9.12
N ILE A 178 6.28 -26.10 8.02
CA ILE A 178 6.25 -24.64 8.07
C ILE A 178 4.81 -24.25 8.39
N SER A 179 4.58 -23.64 9.55
CA SER A 179 3.25 -23.20 9.94
C SER A 179 2.75 -22.17 8.94
N VAL A 180 1.87 -22.58 8.03
CA VAL A 180 1.11 -21.68 7.14
C VAL A 180 0.12 -20.81 7.94
N SER A 181 0.16 -20.86 9.28
CA SER A 181 -0.76 -20.17 10.19
C SER A 181 -0.74 -18.64 10.07
N PHE A 182 0.26 -18.03 9.42
CA PHE A 182 0.24 -16.59 9.10
C PHE A 182 -0.31 -16.27 7.70
N GLY A 183 -0.75 -17.29 6.97
CA GLY A 183 -1.51 -17.19 5.73
C GLY A 183 -2.76 -18.05 5.86
N ILE A 184 -3.80 -17.47 6.45
CA ILE A 184 -5.22 -17.84 6.32
C ILE A 184 -5.49 -19.34 6.11
N THR A 185 -5.87 -20.03 7.18
CA THR A 185 -6.42 -21.39 7.20
C THR A 185 -7.44 -21.67 6.07
N TYR A 186 -6.96 -22.10 4.90
CA TYR A 186 -7.75 -22.56 3.77
C TYR A 186 -7.36 -24.01 3.44
N SER A 187 -7.66 -24.96 4.33
CA SER A 187 -7.42 -26.38 4.01
C SER A 187 -8.56 -27.33 4.37
N SER A 188 -9.79 -26.85 4.58
CA SER A 188 -10.92 -27.76 4.90
C SER A 188 -12.10 -27.71 3.93
N VAL A 189 -11.98 -27.09 2.75
CA VAL A 189 -13.10 -26.99 1.78
C VAL A 189 -12.93 -27.86 0.53
N TRP A 190 -11.74 -28.39 0.23
CA TRP A 190 -11.50 -29.27 -0.93
C TRP A 190 -11.65 -30.78 -0.63
N SER A 191 -12.45 -31.15 0.37
CA SER A 191 -12.73 -32.57 0.66
C SER A 191 -14.18 -33.00 0.42
N ARG A 192 -14.96 -32.29 -0.41
CA ARG A 192 -16.23 -32.76 -0.96
C ARG A 192 -16.47 -32.25 -2.37
#